data_AF-A0A7X6L1U8-F1
#
_entry.id   AF-A0A7X6L1U8-F1
#
_cell.length_a   1.000
_cell.length_b   1.000
_cell.length_c   1.000
_cell.angle_alpha   90.00
_cell.angle_beta   90.00
_cell.angle_gamma   90.00
#
_symmetry.space_group_name_H-M   'P 1'
#
loop_
_entity.id
_entity.type
_entity.pdbx_description
1 polymer ?
#
loop_
_entity_poly.entity_id
_entity_poly.type
_entity_poly.pdbx_seq_one_letter_code
_entity_poly.pdbx_strand_id
1 'polypeptide(L)'
;MTGLRRPAAALRWSAALAVVVSTGGCATLLGEPAPPPSAEEIATATAELAALPSSEAAERQVAAVVEQIAAAAWAIEPALRWTRGEERALGPCYGPYEHTGGRRVVLPRYRADGSLPEGAWARFQETARDLAASVGATDMLPGGSSSPDRHVTFEGADGAEWDSNTELSVLADTRSMTITATVGCRLPASERPAG
;
A
#
# COMPACT_ATOMS: atom_id res chain seq x y z
N MET A 1 -66.28 31.50 49.59
CA MET A 1 -65.18 30.87 48.84
C MET A 1 -65.18 31.44 47.43
N THR A 2 -64.31 32.42 47.20
CA THR A 2 -64.27 33.29 46.01
C THR A 2 -63.33 32.71 44.96
N GLY A 3 -63.85 32.34 43.79
CA GLY A 3 -63.07 31.85 42.65
C GLY A 3 -62.88 32.95 41.60
N LEU A 4 -61.65 33.41 41.43
CA LEU A 4 -61.24 34.35 40.37
C LEU A 4 -60.77 33.57 39.14
N ARG A 5 -61.46 33.77 38.01
CA ARG A 5 -60.98 33.45 36.66
C ARG A 5 -59.99 34.53 36.22
N ARG A 6 -58.83 34.12 35.67
CA ARG A 6 -58.15 34.83 34.57
C ARG A 6 -57.40 33.83 33.66
N PRO A 7 -57.44 34.02 32.34
CA PRO A 7 -56.68 33.23 31.37
C PRO A 7 -55.37 33.96 31.00
N ALA A 8 -54.34 33.21 30.62
CA ALA A 8 -53.24 33.76 29.84
C ALA A 8 -52.63 32.63 29.00
N ALA A 9 -52.36 32.98 27.76
CA ALA A 9 -52.13 32.09 26.65
C ALA A 9 -50.81 31.32 26.75
N ALA A 10 -50.85 30.14 26.16
CA ALA A 10 -49.73 29.23 26.00
C ALA A 10 -48.60 29.86 25.17
N LEU A 11 -47.39 29.90 25.74
CA LEU A 11 -46.16 30.01 24.97
C LEU A 11 -45.48 28.64 25.02
N ARG A 12 -45.73 27.82 24.01
CA ARG A 12 -45.08 26.52 23.83
C ARG A 12 -43.65 26.77 23.36
N TRP A 13 -42.68 26.62 24.26
CA TRP A 13 -41.27 26.46 23.89
C TRP A 13 -41.08 25.06 23.31
N SER A 14 -40.97 24.99 21.98
CA SER A 14 -40.55 23.78 21.27
C SER A 14 -39.03 23.67 21.40
N ALA A 15 -38.55 22.86 22.35
CA ALA A 15 -37.16 22.44 22.37
C ALA A 15 -36.92 21.50 21.17
N ALA A 16 -36.26 21.99 20.13
CA ALA A 16 -35.82 21.16 19.02
C ALA A 16 -34.64 20.30 19.51
N LEU A 17 -34.83 18.97 19.56
CA LEU A 17 -33.72 18.02 19.66
C LEU A 17 -32.84 18.18 18.43
N ALA A 18 -31.62 18.67 18.61
CA ALA A 18 -30.57 18.58 17.61
C ALA A 18 -30.10 17.12 17.54
N VAL A 19 -30.57 16.39 16.53
CA VAL A 19 -29.95 15.13 16.14
C VAL A 19 -28.60 15.49 15.52
N VAL A 20 -27.52 15.26 16.26
CA VAL A 20 -26.16 15.27 15.70
C VAL A 20 -26.07 14.04 14.81
N VAL A 21 -26.29 14.23 13.51
CA VAL A 21 -25.98 13.22 12.51
C VAL A 21 -24.48 13.29 12.29
N SER A 22 -23.75 12.34 12.89
CA SER A 22 -22.35 12.09 12.59
C SER A 22 -22.26 11.55 11.16
N THR A 23 -22.14 12.42 10.15
CA THR A 23 -21.92 12.00 8.75
C THR A 23 -20.45 11.62 8.55
N GLY A 24 -20.04 10.53 9.18
CA GLY A 24 -18.85 9.79 8.78
C GLY A 24 -19.27 8.74 7.75
N GLY A 25 -19.04 9.01 6.47
CA GLY A 25 -19.17 8.01 5.41
C GLY A 25 -20.14 8.39 4.30
N CYS A 26 -19.64 8.29 3.05
CA CYS A 26 -20.35 8.37 1.78
C CYS A 26 -20.66 9.77 1.22
N ALA A 27 -19.62 10.56 0.90
CA ALA A 27 -19.75 11.72 0.03
C ALA A 27 -18.52 11.92 -0.89
N THR A 28 -18.27 11.00 -1.82
CA THR A 28 -17.24 11.19 -2.87
C THR A 28 -17.68 10.78 -4.27
N LEU A 29 -18.95 10.45 -4.52
CA LEU A 29 -19.34 9.95 -5.84
C LEU A 29 -19.45 11.03 -6.94
N LEU A 30 -19.47 12.33 -6.61
CA LEU A 30 -19.42 13.45 -7.58
C LEU A 30 -18.85 14.74 -6.94
N GLY A 31 -17.74 14.64 -6.19
CA GLY A 31 -17.10 15.80 -5.54
C GLY A 31 -16.20 16.59 -6.49
N GLU A 32 -16.06 17.91 -6.24
CA GLU A 32 -15.02 18.72 -6.90
C GLU A 32 -13.64 18.09 -6.66
N PRO A 33 -12.73 18.13 -7.65
CA PRO A 33 -11.40 17.56 -7.49
C PRO A 33 -10.70 18.15 -6.27
N ALA A 34 -9.96 17.32 -5.55
CA ALA A 34 -9.16 17.79 -4.42
C ALA A 34 -8.26 18.95 -4.86
N PRO A 35 -8.08 19.99 -4.01
CA PRO A 35 -7.17 21.08 -4.34
C PRO A 35 -5.75 20.51 -4.54
N PRO A 36 -4.93 21.14 -5.41
CA PRO A 36 -3.55 20.75 -5.56
C PRO A 36 -2.81 20.92 -4.22
N PRO A 37 -1.76 20.11 -3.96
CA PRO A 37 -0.98 20.23 -2.74
C PRO A 37 -0.28 21.58 -2.65
N SER A 38 -0.15 22.08 -1.43
CA SER A 38 0.59 23.29 -1.09
C SER A 38 2.10 23.12 -1.30
N ALA A 39 2.82 24.24 -1.39
CA ALA A 39 4.27 24.21 -1.51
C ALA A 39 4.97 23.53 -0.32
N GLU A 40 4.38 23.63 0.88
CA GLU A 40 4.90 22.97 2.09
C GLU A 40 4.72 21.45 2.03
N GLU A 41 3.57 20.97 1.56
CA GLU A 41 3.33 19.54 1.34
C GLU A 41 4.28 18.96 0.29
N ILE A 42 4.51 19.68 -0.81
CA ILE A 42 5.47 19.26 -1.85
C ILE A 42 6.91 19.25 -1.31
N ALA A 43 7.30 20.26 -0.52
CA ALA A 43 8.63 20.32 0.08
C ALA A 43 8.86 19.18 1.08
N THR A 44 7.85 18.86 1.89
CA THR A 44 7.88 17.73 2.84
C THR A 44 8.04 16.41 2.09
N ALA A 45 7.19 16.18 1.09
CA ALA A 45 7.27 14.99 0.23
C ALA A 45 8.65 14.87 -0.45
N THR A 46 9.21 15.96 -0.96
CA THR A 46 10.54 15.97 -1.59
C THR A 46 11.63 15.59 -0.58
N ALA A 47 11.58 16.13 0.64
CA ALA A 47 12.53 15.84 1.70
C ALA A 47 12.46 14.37 2.15
N GLU A 48 11.25 13.81 2.24
CA GLU A 48 11.05 12.39 2.52
C GLU A 48 11.70 11.52 1.43
N LEU A 49 11.38 11.76 0.16
CA LEU A 49 11.95 10.95 -0.92
C LEU A 49 13.48 11.10 -1.05
N ALA A 50 14.02 12.25 -0.66
CA ALA A 50 15.47 12.48 -0.61
C ALA A 50 16.17 11.65 0.49
N ALA A 51 15.45 11.19 1.51
CA ALA A 51 15.98 10.29 2.55
C ALA A 51 15.96 8.80 2.15
N LEU A 52 15.12 8.43 1.18
CA LEU A 52 14.96 7.03 0.72
C LEU A 52 15.95 6.68 -0.39
N PRO A 53 16.30 5.41 -0.65
CA PRO A 53 17.19 5.07 -1.76
C PRO A 53 16.72 5.63 -3.11
N SER A 54 17.63 5.81 -4.07
CA SER A 54 17.20 6.20 -5.42
C SER A 54 16.30 5.13 -6.03
N SER A 55 15.44 5.51 -6.98
CA SER A 55 14.57 4.53 -7.64
C SER A 55 15.33 3.32 -8.21
N GLU A 56 16.51 3.54 -8.79
CA GLU A 56 17.37 2.50 -9.33
C GLU A 56 18.01 1.64 -8.24
N ALA A 57 18.38 2.24 -7.11
CA ALA A 57 18.95 1.51 -5.98
C ALA A 57 17.89 0.62 -5.31
N ALA A 58 16.73 1.19 -5.01
CA ALA A 58 15.59 0.47 -4.45
C ALA A 58 15.15 -0.67 -5.38
N GLU A 59 15.06 -0.44 -6.70
CA GLU A 59 14.72 -1.49 -7.65
C GLU A 59 15.70 -2.66 -7.59
N ARG A 60 17.01 -2.41 -7.55
CA ARG A 60 18.01 -3.48 -7.43
C ARG A 60 17.89 -4.24 -6.12
N GLN A 61 17.63 -3.55 -5.01
CA GLN A 61 17.46 -4.17 -3.69
C GLN A 61 16.22 -5.06 -3.67
N VAL A 62 15.08 -4.55 -4.13
CA VAL A 62 13.82 -5.30 -4.19
C VAL A 62 13.91 -6.48 -5.16
N ALA A 63 14.57 -6.31 -6.31
CA ALA A 63 14.81 -7.40 -7.25
C ALA A 63 15.61 -8.54 -6.62
N ALA A 64 16.66 -8.21 -5.86
CA ALA A 64 17.46 -9.21 -5.14
C ALA A 64 16.64 -9.95 -4.07
N VAL A 65 15.71 -9.27 -3.39
CA VAL A 65 14.79 -9.90 -2.43
C VAL A 65 13.80 -10.82 -3.13
N VAL A 66 13.22 -10.42 -4.26
CA VAL A 66 12.34 -11.29 -5.07
C VAL A 66 13.05 -12.59 -5.47
N GLU A 67 14.31 -12.50 -5.90
CA GLU A 67 15.12 -13.68 -6.23
C GLU A 67 15.39 -14.56 -5.01
N GLN A 68 15.64 -13.98 -3.84
CA GLN A 68 15.82 -14.74 -2.59
C GLN A 68 14.53 -15.44 -2.15
N ILE A 69 13.37 -14.79 -2.28
CA ILE A 69 12.06 -15.40 -1.99
C ILE A 69 11.80 -16.57 -2.95
N ALA A 70 12.08 -16.39 -4.24
CA ALA A 70 11.99 -17.47 -5.24
C ALA A 70 12.93 -18.65 -4.91
N ALA A 71 14.16 -18.36 -4.48
CA ALA A 71 15.12 -19.37 -4.05
C ALA A 71 14.67 -20.11 -2.77
N ALA A 72 14.07 -19.41 -1.81
CA ALA A 72 13.50 -20.02 -0.61
C ALA A 72 12.36 -20.99 -0.93
N ALA A 73 11.49 -20.65 -1.89
CA ALA A 73 10.46 -21.57 -2.38
C ALA A 73 11.07 -22.79 -3.08
N TRP A 74 12.09 -22.58 -3.93
CA TRP A 74 12.80 -23.67 -4.62
C TRP A 74 13.50 -24.63 -3.64
N ALA A 75 14.04 -24.13 -2.53
CA ALA A 75 14.64 -24.98 -1.50
C ALA A 75 13.63 -25.91 -0.80
N ILE A 76 12.33 -25.53 -0.81
CA ILE A 76 11.24 -26.35 -0.26
C ILE A 76 10.71 -27.32 -1.31
N GLU A 77 10.46 -26.85 -2.54
CA GLU A 77 9.98 -27.64 -3.67
C GLU A 77 10.92 -27.47 -4.88
N PRO A 78 11.94 -28.34 -5.02
CA PRO A 78 12.92 -28.26 -6.10
C PRO A 78 12.35 -28.49 -7.49
N ALA A 79 11.07 -28.88 -7.64
CA ALA A 79 10.39 -28.93 -8.94
C ALA A 79 9.95 -27.54 -9.44
N LEU A 80 9.85 -26.52 -8.56
CA LEU A 80 9.49 -25.16 -8.96
C LEU A 80 10.53 -24.60 -9.93
N ARG A 81 10.07 -24.15 -11.10
CA ARG A 81 10.90 -23.49 -12.12
C ARG A 81 10.40 -22.07 -12.30
N TRP A 82 11.19 -21.12 -11.83
CA TRP A 82 10.85 -19.70 -11.94
C TRP A 82 11.20 -19.17 -13.32
N THR A 83 10.26 -18.43 -13.89
CA THR A 83 10.42 -17.62 -15.09
C THR A 83 10.21 -16.16 -14.71
N ARG A 84 11.10 -15.30 -15.18
CA ARG A 84 10.98 -13.86 -15.01
C ARG A 84 10.28 -13.30 -16.23
N GLY A 85 9.21 -12.54 -16.03
CA GLY A 85 8.57 -11.78 -17.10
C GLY A 85 9.49 -10.66 -17.62
N GLU A 86 9.15 -10.09 -18.78
CA GLU A 86 9.92 -8.96 -19.34
C GLU A 86 9.34 -7.60 -18.95
N GLU A 87 8.08 -7.58 -18.50
CA GLU A 87 7.33 -6.36 -18.20
C GLU A 87 7.82 -5.69 -16.92
N ARG A 88 8.81 -4.82 -17.06
CA ARG A 88 9.11 -3.75 -16.11
C ARG A 88 8.28 -2.52 -16.49
N ALA A 89 7.66 -1.84 -15.53
CA ALA A 89 6.94 -0.61 -15.79
C ALA A 89 7.39 0.54 -14.87
N LEU A 90 7.38 1.75 -15.41
CA LEU A 90 7.47 2.98 -14.63
C LEU A 90 6.07 3.57 -14.49
N GLY A 91 5.72 3.99 -13.28
CA GLY A 91 4.44 4.65 -12.99
C GLY A 91 4.67 6.06 -12.44
N PRO A 92 3.67 6.95 -12.59
CA PRO A 92 3.68 8.22 -11.87
C PRO A 92 3.57 7.97 -10.37
N CYS A 93 4.06 8.92 -9.57
CA CYS A 93 3.68 9.03 -8.17
C CYS A 93 2.33 9.76 -8.07
N TYR A 94 1.71 9.72 -6.89
CA TYR A 94 0.41 10.30 -6.63
C TYR A 94 0.46 11.26 -5.44
N GLY A 95 -0.58 12.10 -5.33
CA GLY A 95 -0.69 13.08 -4.24
C GLY A 95 0.47 14.08 -4.27
N PRO A 96 1.00 14.51 -3.12
CA PRO A 96 2.14 15.43 -3.06
C PRO A 96 3.38 14.95 -3.81
N TYR A 97 3.60 13.64 -3.90
CA TYR A 97 4.77 13.06 -4.55
C TYR A 97 4.78 13.25 -6.07
N GLU A 98 3.63 13.44 -6.72
CA GLU A 98 3.54 13.71 -8.16
C GLU A 98 4.38 14.93 -8.58
N HIS A 99 4.55 15.89 -7.66
CA HIS A 99 5.25 17.16 -7.91
C HIS A 99 6.75 17.13 -7.59
N THR A 100 7.28 15.96 -7.20
CA THR A 100 8.67 15.84 -6.70
C THR A 100 9.67 15.42 -7.78
N GLY A 101 9.20 15.05 -8.98
CA GLY A 101 10.04 14.36 -9.99
C GLY A 101 10.31 12.89 -9.66
N GLY A 102 9.67 12.36 -8.62
CA GLY A 102 9.73 10.95 -8.25
C GLY A 102 9.04 10.04 -9.27
N ARG A 103 9.33 8.74 -9.16
CA ARG A 103 8.66 7.70 -9.95
C ARG A 103 8.48 6.42 -9.15
N ARG A 104 7.46 5.65 -9.51
CA ARG A 104 7.24 4.27 -9.02
C ARG A 104 7.81 3.27 -10.01
N VAL A 105 8.25 2.12 -9.51
CA VAL A 105 8.80 1.05 -10.36
C VAL A 105 8.05 -0.25 -10.07
N VAL A 106 7.37 -0.78 -11.07
CA VAL A 106 6.80 -2.13 -11.02
C VAL A 106 7.83 -3.08 -11.62
N LEU A 107 8.28 -4.04 -10.80
CA LEU A 107 9.27 -5.02 -11.21
C LEU A 107 8.63 -6.11 -12.07
N PRO A 108 9.43 -6.78 -12.93
CA PRO A 108 8.94 -7.94 -13.65
C PRO A 108 8.47 -9.05 -12.71
N ARG A 109 7.33 -9.65 -13.04
CA ARG A 109 6.74 -10.75 -12.27
C ARG A 109 7.62 -12.00 -12.35
N TYR A 110 7.75 -12.72 -11.24
CA TYR A 110 8.35 -14.05 -11.21
C TYR A 110 7.23 -15.07 -11.15
N ARG A 111 7.17 -15.99 -12.11
CA ARG A 111 6.13 -17.01 -12.19
C ARG A 111 6.75 -18.40 -12.19
N ALA A 112 6.20 -19.29 -11.38
CA ALA A 112 6.52 -20.71 -11.44
C ALA A 112 5.26 -21.52 -11.77
N ASP A 113 5.44 -22.53 -12.62
CA ASP A 113 4.47 -23.62 -12.74
C ASP A 113 4.71 -24.60 -11.59
N GLY A 114 3.61 -25.03 -10.96
CA GLY A 114 3.64 -25.74 -9.68
C GLY A 114 3.50 -24.80 -8.48
N SER A 115 3.40 -25.40 -7.30
CA SER A 115 3.21 -24.66 -6.06
C SER A 115 3.83 -25.39 -4.88
N LEU A 116 4.01 -24.68 -3.77
CA LEU A 116 4.45 -25.29 -2.53
C LEU A 116 3.42 -26.33 -2.03
N PRO A 117 3.87 -27.40 -1.37
CA PRO A 117 2.99 -28.27 -0.60
C PRO A 117 2.18 -27.46 0.42
N GLU A 118 0.92 -27.83 0.63
CA GLU A 118 -0.02 -27.08 1.47
C GLU A 118 0.54 -26.79 2.88
N GLY A 119 1.14 -27.80 3.53
CA GLY A 119 1.73 -27.67 4.87
C GLY A 119 3.00 -26.81 4.94
N ALA A 120 3.61 -26.45 3.80
CA ALA A 120 4.83 -25.64 3.78
C ALA A 120 4.56 -24.12 3.69
N TRP A 121 3.34 -23.72 3.35
CA TRP A 121 3.01 -22.32 3.08
C TRP A 121 3.26 -21.39 4.28
N ALA A 122 2.86 -21.79 5.49
CA ALA A 122 3.05 -20.98 6.70
C ALA A 122 4.54 -20.70 6.97
N ARG A 123 5.39 -21.73 6.87
CA ARG A 123 6.84 -21.59 7.07
C ARG A 123 7.49 -20.73 5.97
N PHE A 124 7.07 -20.93 4.73
CA PHE A 124 7.56 -20.12 3.61
C PHE A 124 7.19 -18.64 3.78
N GLN A 125 5.97 -18.34 4.22
CA GLN A 125 5.53 -16.97 4.47
C GLN A 125 6.42 -16.24 5.49
N GLU A 126 6.77 -16.88 6.61
CA GLU A 126 7.68 -16.27 7.59
C GLU A 126 9.08 -16.01 7.01
N THR A 127 9.59 -16.95 6.19
CA THR A 127 10.87 -16.73 5.50
C THR A 127 10.78 -15.57 4.51
N ALA A 128 9.68 -15.48 3.76
CA ALA A 128 9.46 -14.39 2.82
C ALA A 128 9.29 -13.04 3.53
N ARG A 129 8.67 -13.02 4.71
CA ARG A 129 8.56 -11.85 5.58
C ARG A 129 9.92 -11.34 6.02
N ASP A 130 10.79 -12.22 6.52
CA ASP A 130 12.13 -11.86 6.97
C ASP A 130 12.96 -11.26 5.82
N LEU A 131 12.82 -11.83 4.62
CA LEU A 131 13.47 -11.32 3.41
C LEU A 131 12.89 -9.96 2.99
N ALA A 132 11.57 -9.80 2.98
CA ALA A 132 10.89 -8.55 2.63
C ALA A 132 11.24 -7.40 3.60
N ALA A 133 11.36 -7.70 4.89
CA ALA A 133 11.76 -6.72 5.90
C ALA A 133 13.15 -6.08 5.63
N SER A 134 14.03 -6.78 4.91
CA SER A 134 15.35 -6.23 4.53
C SER A 134 15.29 -5.04 3.56
N VAL A 135 14.15 -4.83 2.90
CA VAL A 135 13.88 -3.70 1.99
C VAL A 135 12.78 -2.78 2.51
N GLY A 136 12.49 -2.82 3.82
CA GLY A 136 11.50 -1.94 4.45
C GLY A 136 10.08 -2.50 4.47
N ALA A 137 9.78 -3.56 3.70
CA ALA A 137 8.47 -4.20 3.65
C ALA A 137 8.19 -5.08 4.89
N THR A 138 7.86 -4.44 6.01
CA THR A 138 7.74 -5.07 7.34
C THR A 138 6.32 -5.53 7.70
N ASP A 139 5.29 -4.92 7.13
CA ASP A 139 3.91 -5.22 7.42
C ASP A 139 3.42 -6.38 6.57
N MET A 140 2.95 -7.44 7.23
CA MET A 140 2.46 -8.64 6.57
C MET A 140 0.93 -8.62 6.55
N LEU A 141 0.37 -8.54 5.35
CA LEU A 141 -1.07 -8.44 5.10
C LEU A 141 -1.56 -9.71 4.40
N PRO A 142 -2.69 -10.30 4.83
CA PRO A 142 -3.30 -11.39 4.10
C PRO A 142 -3.86 -10.88 2.76
N GLY A 143 -3.99 -11.78 1.79
CA GLY A 143 -4.72 -11.46 0.57
C GLY A 143 -6.18 -11.04 0.84
N GLY A 144 -6.69 -10.11 0.03
CA GLY A 144 -8.10 -9.73 0.04
C GLY A 144 -9.02 -10.87 -0.42
N SER A 145 -10.33 -10.69 -0.29
CA SER A 145 -11.35 -11.73 -0.54
C SER A 145 -11.36 -12.32 -1.96
N SER A 146 -10.82 -11.62 -2.96
CA SER A 146 -10.69 -12.09 -4.34
C SER A 146 -9.36 -12.77 -4.65
N SER A 147 -8.49 -12.92 -3.65
CA SER A 147 -7.17 -13.49 -3.82
C SER A 147 -7.21 -15.02 -3.96
N PRO A 148 -6.19 -15.63 -4.58
CA PRO A 148 -5.99 -17.07 -4.50
C PRO A 148 -5.90 -17.56 -3.05
N ASP A 149 -6.15 -18.86 -2.84
CA ASP A 149 -6.15 -19.52 -1.53
C ASP A 149 -4.91 -19.21 -0.68
N ARG A 150 -3.77 -19.01 -1.34
CA ARG A 150 -2.51 -18.65 -0.70
C ARG A 150 -2.04 -17.31 -1.24
N HIS A 151 -2.26 -16.26 -0.47
CA HIS A 151 -1.78 -14.91 -0.79
C HIS A 151 -1.30 -14.20 0.47
N VAL A 152 -0.09 -13.64 0.38
CA VAL A 152 0.47 -12.70 1.33
C VAL A 152 1.02 -11.48 0.58
N THR A 153 0.81 -10.30 1.14
CA THR A 153 1.50 -9.06 0.76
C THR A 153 2.37 -8.61 1.92
N PHE A 154 3.56 -8.12 1.59
CA PHE A 154 4.46 -7.42 2.48
C PHE A 154 4.52 -5.96 2.03
N GLU A 155 4.18 -5.04 2.91
CA GLU A 155 4.18 -3.61 2.65
C GLU A 155 5.11 -2.91 3.63
N GLY A 156 5.79 -1.87 3.17
CA GLY A 156 6.74 -1.12 3.99
C GLY A 156 6.35 0.31 4.16
N ALA A 157 6.37 0.81 5.40
CA ALA A 157 6.26 2.24 5.72
C ALA A 157 7.57 2.97 5.42
N ASP A 158 8.10 2.76 4.21
CA ASP A 158 9.35 3.32 3.76
C ASP A 158 9.25 4.85 3.67
N GLY A 159 8.06 5.42 3.59
CA GLY A 159 7.82 6.86 3.76
C GLY A 159 6.52 7.12 4.54
N ALA A 160 6.16 8.39 4.67
CA ALA A 160 5.03 8.78 5.53
C ALA A 160 3.66 8.42 4.94
N GLU A 161 3.59 8.30 3.61
CA GLU A 161 2.35 8.09 2.87
C GLU A 161 2.44 6.86 1.97
N TRP A 162 1.29 6.22 1.76
CA TRP A 162 1.16 4.90 1.10
C TRP A 162 1.84 4.82 -0.28
N ASP A 163 1.87 5.92 -1.04
CA ASP A 163 2.43 5.89 -2.39
C ASP A 163 3.95 5.72 -2.42
N SER A 164 4.61 6.01 -1.29
CA SER A 164 6.03 5.76 -1.09
C SER A 164 6.34 4.35 -0.60
N ASN A 165 5.35 3.49 -0.38
CA ASN A 165 5.60 2.17 0.22
C ASN A 165 6.21 1.19 -0.79
N THR A 166 7.16 0.37 -0.33
CA THR A 166 7.58 -0.83 -1.07
C THR A 166 6.58 -1.94 -0.80
N GLU A 167 6.15 -2.63 -1.86
CA GLU A 167 5.18 -3.73 -1.79
C GLU A 167 5.75 -4.97 -2.47
N LEU A 168 5.64 -6.13 -1.83
CA LEU A 168 5.93 -7.44 -2.40
C LEU A 168 4.77 -8.39 -2.11
N SER A 169 4.25 -9.07 -3.12
CA SER A 169 3.19 -10.07 -2.92
C SER A 169 3.61 -11.43 -3.44
N VAL A 170 3.25 -12.47 -2.69
CA VAL A 170 3.34 -13.85 -3.16
C VAL A 170 1.94 -14.42 -3.26
N LEU A 171 1.55 -14.76 -4.49
CA LEU A 171 0.27 -15.35 -4.84
C LEU A 171 0.50 -16.80 -5.27
N ALA A 172 -0.27 -17.73 -4.74
CA ALA A 172 -0.15 -19.13 -5.04
C ALA A 172 -1.54 -19.80 -5.08
N ASP A 173 -1.71 -20.69 -6.05
CA ASP A 173 -2.79 -21.67 -6.07
C ASP A 173 -2.19 -23.08 -6.17
N THR A 174 -3.00 -24.11 -6.43
CA THR A 174 -2.50 -25.49 -6.57
C THR A 174 -1.62 -25.74 -7.79
N ARG A 175 -1.60 -24.81 -8.77
CA ARG A 175 -0.95 -24.99 -10.07
C ARG A 175 0.18 -24.02 -10.35
N SER A 176 0.22 -22.89 -9.66
CA SER A 176 1.20 -21.85 -9.93
C SER A 176 1.52 -21.00 -8.71
N MET A 177 2.68 -20.35 -8.78
CA MET A 177 3.08 -19.29 -7.88
C MET A 177 3.50 -18.07 -8.67
N THR A 178 3.21 -16.89 -8.14
CA THR A 178 3.61 -15.61 -8.71
C THR A 178 4.12 -14.70 -7.60
N ILE A 179 5.28 -14.10 -7.82
CA ILE A 179 5.83 -13.03 -6.99
C ILE A 179 5.73 -11.73 -7.78
N THR A 180 5.13 -10.72 -7.18
CA THR A 180 5.08 -9.35 -7.70
C THR A 180 5.76 -8.41 -6.73
N ALA A 181 6.36 -7.34 -7.25
CA ALA A 181 6.95 -6.32 -6.40
C ALA A 181 6.84 -4.93 -7.04
N THR A 182 6.61 -3.95 -6.20
CA THR A 182 6.55 -2.53 -6.56
C THR A 182 7.43 -1.75 -5.62
N VAL A 183 8.33 -0.94 -6.17
CA VAL A 183 8.98 0.13 -5.43
C VAL A 183 8.05 1.34 -5.47
N GLY A 184 7.71 1.86 -4.30
CA GLY A 184 6.95 3.11 -4.16
C GLY A 184 7.67 4.31 -4.76
N CYS A 185 7.09 5.50 -4.60
CA CYS A 185 7.66 6.70 -5.18
C CYS A 185 9.10 6.93 -4.68
N ARG A 186 10.07 7.05 -5.58
CA ARG A 186 11.47 7.37 -5.26
C ARG A 186 12.02 8.39 -6.24
N LEU A 187 12.90 9.27 -5.77
CA LEU A 187 13.65 10.15 -6.67
C LEU A 187 14.63 9.33 -7.54
N PRO A 188 14.65 9.55 -8.86
CA PRO A 188 15.73 9.05 -9.73
C PRO A 188 17.08 9.61 -9.27
N ALA A 189 18.17 8.87 -9.48
CA ALA A 189 19.50 9.32 -9.07
C ALA A 189 19.90 10.71 -9.62
N SER A 190 19.41 11.07 -10.82
CA SER A 190 19.64 12.37 -11.45
C SER A 190 18.92 13.54 -10.78
N GLU A 191 17.84 13.27 -10.06
CA GLU A 191 16.96 14.28 -9.42
C GLU A 191 17.25 14.41 -7.92
N ARG A 192 18.25 13.68 -7.40
CA ARG A 192 18.60 13.76 -5.98
C ARG A 192 19.48 14.98 -5.73
N PRO A 193 19.27 15.70 -4.61
CA PRO A 193 20.18 16.76 -4.20
C PRO A 193 21.61 16.19 -4.11
N ALA A 194 22.59 16.91 -4.66
CA ALA A 194 23.99 16.61 -4.38
C ALA A 194 24.20 16.80 -2.88
N GLY A 195 24.64 15.73 -2.21
CA GLY A 195 24.98 15.75 -0.78
C GLY A 195 26.15 16.66 -0.46
#